data_AF-A0A9P9JUZ2-F1
#
_entry.id   AF-A0A9P9JUZ2-F1
#
_cell.length_a   1.000
_cell.length_b   1.000
_cell.length_c   1.000
_cell.angle_alpha   90.00
_cell.angle_beta   90.00
_cell.angle_gamma   90.00
#
_symmetry.space_group_name_H-M   'P 1'
#
loop_
_entity.id
_entity.type
_entity.pdbx_description
1 polymer ?
#
loop_
_entity_poly.entity_id
_entity_poly.type
_entity_poly.pdbx_seq_one_letter_code
_entity_poly.pdbx_strand_id
1 'polypeptide(L)'
;METIEVDVLICGGGMSGMSCANHATGAGAKVLVAEKQGHVGGSSAYSAGMLQHRVMLNAGIGYPIKIPDLYRLHAKRIEESSTGSKVWINTKVIKLLQQEPGVPGSRITGAILERTSPDGTQTKLVQVNTRWVVLATGGFQGSSELKARYLSPGQDNLFVRSNSGSVGDGLRLATSVGANTSRGMATYYGHLLAAPLRQEDVSPKEYLPLAQFQSRRCLLLNERGKRFADETTGDEIINQHLAKQDNRRGFLVFNEETRLKYTTKALFPNSGDIDRVEKARQRGCNVAQSQSLEGILQALGQWGVDVAQARQTIEQYNRRVGLGDRSVILDASVGRGGEPPKPLIEGDGPFCAMEVQPS
;
A
#
# COMPACT_ATOMS: atom_id res chain seq x y z
N MET A 1 36.30 13.85 7.04
CA MET A 1 35.17 12.91 7.17
C MET A 1 35.39 12.15 8.46
N GLU A 2 34.41 12.17 9.37
CA GLU A 2 34.46 11.41 10.62
C GLU A 2 34.36 9.90 10.30
N THR A 3 35.13 9.05 10.97
CA THR A 3 35.06 7.59 10.80
C THR A 3 34.64 6.95 12.12
N ILE A 4 33.66 6.04 12.06
CA ILE A 4 33.21 5.27 13.22
C ILE A 4 33.21 3.77 12.94
N GLU A 5 33.45 2.99 13.99
CA GLU A 5 33.46 1.52 13.97
C GLU A 5 32.22 0.96 14.68
N VAL A 6 31.51 0.06 14.01
CA VAL A 6 30.37 -0.69 14.57
C VAL A 6 30.37 -2.14 14.06
N ASP A 7 29.79 -3.04 14.85
CA ASP A 7 29.67 -4.44 14.45
C ASP A 7 28.66 -4.61 13.31
N VAL A 8 27.54 -3.88 13.38
CA VAL A 8 26.46 -3.93 12.38
C VAL A 8 25.92 -2.53 12.09
N LEU A 9 25.88 -2.16 10.81
CA LEU A 9 25.13 -1.00 10.32
C LEU A 9 23.76 -1.45 9.78
N ILE A 10 22.69 -0.85 10.26
CA ILE A 10 21.32 -1.10 9.81
C ILE A 10 20.81 0.15 9.08
N CYS A 11 20.46 0.00 7.80
CA CYS A 11 19.98 1.08 6.95
C CYS A 11 18.44 1.10 6.97
N GLY A 12 17.85 2.03 7.72
CA GLY A 12 16.41 2.22 7.86
C GLY A 12 15.90 1.93 9.27
N GLY A 13 15.14 2.88 9.83
CA GLY A 13 14.51 2.81 11.15
C GLY A 13 13.05 2.35 11.11
N GLY A 14 12.66 1.56 10.11
CA GLY A 14 11.35 0.90 10.08
C GLY A 14 11.26 -0.30 11.04
N MET A 15 10.12 -1.00 11.08
CA MET A 15 9.92 -2.12 12.00
C MET A 15 10.97 -3.24 11.82
N SER A 16 11.34 -3.58 10.58
CA SER A 16 12.37 -4.58 10.29
C SER A 16 13.74 -4.16 10.81
N GLY A 17 14.15 -2.92 10.57
CA GLY A 17 15.43 -2.38 11.02
C GLY A 17 15.53 -2.28 12.54
N MET A 18 14.49 -1.74 13.18
CA MET A 18 14.45 -1.60 14.64
C MET A 18 14.38 -2.96 15.36
N SER A 19 13.69 -3.95 14.78
CA SER A 19 13.66 -5.32 15.29
C SER A 19 15.01 -6.01 15.15
N CYS A 20 15.66 -5.88 13.98
CA CYS A 20 17.01 -6.38 13.74
C CYS A 20 18.02 -5.76 14.71
N ALA A 21 17.94 -4.45 14.93
CA ALA A 21 18.79 -3.74 15.87
C ALA A 21 18.62 -4.27 17.30
N ASN A 22 17.38 -4.41 17.77
CA ASN A 22 17.12 -4.99 19.10
C ASN A 22 17.68 -6.39 19.25
N HIS A 23 17.53 -7.24 18.22
CA HIS A 23 18.07 -8.59 18.25
C HIS A 23 19.61 -8.59 18.30
N ALA A 24 20.26 -7.84 17.41
CA ALA A 24 21.72 -7.76 17.34
C ALA A 24 22.32 -7.14 18.62
N THR A 25 21.72 -6.06 19.13
CA THR A 25 22.10 -5.44 20.41
C THR A 25 21.91 -6.41 21.58
N GLY A 26 20.81 -7.16 21.61
CA GLY A 26 20.57 -8.18 22.64
C GLY A 26 21.56 -9.35 22.58
N ALA A 27 22.15 -9.60 21.42
CA ALA A 27 23.25 -10.55 21.23
C ALA A 27 24.65 -9.95 21.53
N GLY A 28 24.71 -8.69 22.01
CA GLY A 28 25.95 -8.02 22.41
C GLY A 28 26.66 -7.23 21.30
N ALA A 29 26.07 -7.10 20.11
CA ALA A 29 26.66 -6.32 19.03
C ALA A 29 26.48 -4.81 19.22
N LYS A 30 27.50 -4.02 18.90
CA LYS A 30 27.42 -2.57 18.75
C LYS A 30 26.78 -2.23 17.42
N VAL A 31 25.55 -1.72 17.46
CA VAL A 31 24.71 -1.44 16.29
C VAL A 31 24.60 0.06 16.05
N LEU A 32 24.64 0.46 14.79
CA LEU A 32 24.13 1.77 14.36
C LEU A 32 22.93 1.59 13.44
N VAL A 33 21.79 2.16 13.83
CA VAL A 33 20.64 2.34 12.93
C VAL A 33 20.73 3.72 12.28
N ALA A 34 20.72 3.79 10.95
CA ALA A 34 20.67 5.03 10.18
C ALA A 34 19.30 5.20 9.51
N GLU A 35 18.51 6.15 9.98
CA GLU A 35 17.21 6.54 9.44
C GLU A 35 17.31 7.91 8.78
N LYS A 36 16.93 8.01 7.50
CA LYS A 36 17.09 9.23 6.72
C LYS A 36 16.06 10.31 7.08
N GLN A 37 14.88 9.92 7.56
CA GLN A 37 13.85 10.86 7.98
C GLN A 37 14.12 11.38 9.40
N GLY A 38 13.46 12.47 9.78
CA GLY A 38 13.55 13.04 11.13
C GLY A 38 12.86 12.22 12.21
N HIS A 39 12.34 11.04 11.88
CA HIS A 39 11.70 10.12 12.80
C HIS A 39 11.86 8.68 12.31
N VAL A 40 11.79 7.72 13.24
CA VAL A 40 11.72 6.29 12.91
C VAL A 40 10.33 5.89 12.44
N GLY A 41 10.24 4.73 11.80
CA GLY A 41 9.01 3.98 11.62
C GLY A 41 8.58 3.73 10.18
N GLY A 42 8.96 4.60 9.23
CA GLY A 42 8.68 4.45 7.81
C GLY A 42 7.22 4.06 7.50
N SER A 43 7.02 3.19 6.51
CA SER A 43 5.66 2.74 6.13
C SER A 43 4.95 1.96 7.24
N SER A 44 5.71 1.24 8.06
CA SER A 44 5.17 0.47 9.18
C SER A 44 4.53 1.32 10.27
N ALA A 45 4.86 2.62 10.37
CA ALA A 45 4.20 3.56 11.28
C ALA A 45 2.71 3.81 10.92
N TYR A 46 2.32 3.56 9.67
CA TYR A 46 0.94 3.71 9.19
C TYR A 46 0.14 2.41 9.23
N SER A 47 0.73 1.32 9.76
CA SER A 47 0.04 0.04 9.90
C SER A 47 -1.10 0.13 10.92
N ALA A 48 -2.18 -0.59 10.66
CA ALA A 48 -3.28 -0.78 11.61
C ALA A 48 -2.90 -1.68 12.81
N GLY A 49 -1.64 -2.11 12.92
CA GLY A 49 -1.12 -2.79 14.11
C GLY A 49 -1.48 -4.28 14.22
N MET A 50 -1.92 -4.90 13.12
CA MET A 50 -2.19 -6.34 13.08
C MET A 50 -0.93 -7.13 12.74
N LEU A 51 -0.51 -7.98 13.67
CA LEU A 51 0.50 -9.02 13.41
C LEU A 51 -0.20 -10.36 13.26
N GLN A 52 -0.09 -10.99 12.09
CA GLN A 52 -0.62 -12.32 11.87
C GLN A 52 0.36 -13.36 12.41
N HIS A 53 0.00 -14.02 13.51
CA HIS A 53 0.70 -15.21 14.02
C HIS A 53 -0.24 -16.42 13.94
N ARG A 54 0.28 -17.60 13.58
CA ARG A 54 -0.52 -18.83 13.37
C ARG A 54 -1.38 -19.20 14.58
N VAL A 55 -0.90 -18.92 15.79
CA VAL A 55 -1.66 -19.11 17.04
C VAL A 55 -2.74 -18.03 17.24
N MET A 56 -2.50 -16.78 16.81
CA MET A 56 -3.48 -15.68 16.89
C MET A 56 -4.64 -15.88 15.91
N LEU A 57 -4.37 -16.41 14.72
CA LEU A 57 -5.41 -16.75 13.73
C LEU A 57 -6.36 -17.83 14.25
N ASN A 58 -5.84 -18.82 14.98
CA ASN A 58 -6.66 -19.89 15.56
C ASN A 58 -7.47 -19.45 16.78
N ALA A 59 -7.04 -18.39 17.49
CA ALA A 59 -7.71 -17.87 18.68
C ALA A 59 -8.62 -16.67 18.41
N GLY A 60 -8.59 -16.07 17.21
CA GLY A 60 -9.36 -14.87 16.88
C GLY A 60 -8.96 -13.59 17.64
N ILE A 61 -7.83 -13.62 18.36
CA ILE A 61 -7.35 -12.51 19.20
C ILE A 61 -6.16 -11.83 18.50
N GLY A 62 -6.37 -10.60 18.03
CA GLY A 62 -5.29 -9.67 17.72
C GLY A 62 -5.13 -8.68 18.87
N TYR A 63 -3.94 -8.57 19.46
CA TYR A 63 -3.65 -7.49 20.40
C TYR A 63 -3.39 -6.21 19.59
N PRO A 64 -4.19 -5.14 19.72
CA PRO A 64 -3.87 -3.87 19.08
C PRO A 64 -2.58 -3.33 19.68
N ILE A 65 -1.50 -3.34 18.91
CA ILE A 65 -0.23 -2.73 19.32
C ILE A 65 -0.27 -1.27 18.92
N LYS A 66 -0.04 -0.38 19.90
CA LYS A 66 0.25 1.02 19.61
C LYS A 66 1.64 1.10 18.98
N ILE A 67 1.68 1.13 17.65
CA ILE A 67 2.92 1.13 16.88
C ILE A 67 3.92 2.22 17.33
N PRO A 68 3.51 3.47 17.66
CA PRO A 68 4.43 4.47 18.20
C PRO A 68 5.10 4.04 19.52
N ASP A 69 4.36 3.39 20.42
CA ASP A 69 4.91 2.90 21.69
C ASP A 69 5.92 1.78 21.47
N LEU A 70 5.68 0.93 20.47
CA LEU A 70 6.62 -0.12 20.08
C LEU A 70 7.94 0.47 19.56
N TYR A 71 7.90 1.52 18.73
CA TYR A 71 9.11 2.21 18.29
C TYR A 71 9.87 2.87 19.44
N ARG A 72 9.15 3.52 20.37
CA ARG A 72 9.76 4.11 21.56
C ARG A 72 10.45 3.04 22.41
N LEU A 73 9.81 1.89 22.60
CA LEU A 73 10.39 0.76 23.33
C LEU A 73 11.62 0.21 22.62
N HIS A 74 11.56 0.04 21.29
CA HIS A 74 12.70 -0.42 20.50
C HIS A 74 13.89 0.54 20.58
N ALA A 75 13.67 1.84 20.40
CA ALA A 75 14.72 2.85 20.49
C ALA A 75 15.36 2.86 21.89
N LYS A 76 14.52 2.89 22.94
CA LYS A 76 14.96 2.85 24.34
C LYS A 76 15.87 1.64 24.60
N ARG A 77 15.45 0.43 24.20
CA ARG A 77 16.25 -0.80 24.40
C ARG A 77 17.58 -0.80 23.67
N ILE A 78 17.64 -0.22 22.47
CA ILE A 78 18.87 -0.12 21.69
C ILE A 78 19.83 0.87 22.38
N GLU A 79 19.35 2.06 22.71
CA GLU A 79 20.17 3.17 23.22
C GLU A 79 20.61 2.97 24.68
N GLU A 80 19.81 2.31 25.51
CA GLU A 80 20.15 1.99 26.90
C GLU A 80 20.98 0.70 27.02
N SER A 81 21.31 0.04 25.91
CA SER A 81 22.14 -1.16 25.94
C SER A 81 23.59 -0.87 26.33
N SER A 82 24.24 -1.83 26.98
CA SER A 82 25.67 -1.74 27.34
C SER A 82 26.62 -1.77 26.13
N THR A 83 26.10 -2.05 24.93
CA THR A 83 26.89 -2.15 23.68
C THR A 83 27.28 -0.79 23.09
N GLY A 84 26.68 0.31 23.57
CA GLY A 84 26.85 1.63 22.98
C GLY A 84 26.18 1.79 21.61
N SER A 85 25.15 0.98 21.35
CA SER A 85 24.34 1.05 20.13
C SER A 85 23.58 2.37 20.02
N LYS A 86 23.34 2.84 18.79
CA LYS A 86 22.71 4.15 18.52
C LYS A 86 21.65 4.08 17.43
N VAL A 87 20.65 4.96 17.55
CA VAL A 87 19.69 5.25 16.49
C VAL A 87 19.90 6.68 16.00
N TRP A 88 20.32 6.85 14.75
CA TRP A 88 20.52 8.16 14.14
C TRP A 88 19.41 8.44 13.12
N ILE A 89 18.57 9.42 13.44
CA ILE A 89 17.63 10.04 12.48
C ILE A 89 18.36 11.10 11.63
N ASN A 90 17.69 11.61 10.58
CA ASN A 90 18.28 12.55 9.61
C ASN A 90 19.62 12.06 9.05
N THR A 91 19.75 10.75 8.86
CA THR A 91 21.00 10.11 8.46
C THR A 91 20.77 9.13 7.32
N LYS A 92 21.14 9.55 6.12
CA LYS A 92 20.99 8.78 4.89
C LYS A 92 22.26 7.98 4.61
N VAL A 93 22.12 6.68 4.32
CA VAL A 93 23.22 5.90 3.74
C VAL A 93 23.27 6.18 2.25
N ILE A 94 24.41 6.67 1.75
CA ILE A 94 24.55 7.13 0.35
C ILE A 94 25.48 6.26 -0.50
N LYS A 95 26.34 5.47 0.14
CA LYS A 95 27.28 4.57 -0.57
C LYS A 95 27.63 3.38 0.29
N LEU A 96 27.67 2.18 -0.29
CA LEU A 96 28.29 1.00 0.32
C LEU A 96 29.75 0.93 -0.10
N LEU A 97 30.63 0.57 0.85
CA LEU A 97 32.06 0.42 0.61
C LEU A 97 32.38 -1.06 0.37
N GLN A 98 33.15 -1.34 -0.67
CA GLN A 98 33.60 -2.68 -1.04
C GLN A 98 35.11 -2.80 -0.82
N GLN A 99 35.57 -3.99 -0.44
CA GLN A 99 36.99 -4.32 -0.37
C GLN A 99 37.70 -4.06 -1.71
N GLU A 100 37.10 -4.53 -2.80
CA GLU A 100 37.46 -4.22 -4.18
C GLU A 100 36.35 -3.35 -4.81
N PRO A 101 36.56 -2.03 -4.91
CA PRO A 101 35.55 -1.11 -5.43
C PRO A 101 35.09 -1.47 -6.85
N GLY A 102 33.77 -1.60 -7.04
CA GLY A 102 33.18 -1.82 -8.36
C GLY A 102 33.18 -3.28 -8.84
N VAL A 103 33.80 -4.20 -8.09
CA VAL A 103 33.74 -5.64 -8.38
C VAL A 103 32.42 -6.19 -7.83
N PRO A 104 31.50 -6.70 -8.69
CA PRO A 104 30.23 -7.25 -8.22
C PRO A 104 30.44 -8.39 -7.23
N GLY A 105 29.76 -8.33 -6.08
CA GLY A 105 29.89 -9.34 -5.04
C GLY A 105 31.15 -9.22 -4.16
N SER A 106 32.02 -8.23 -4.39
CA SER A 106 33.11 -7.92 -3.46
C SER A 106 32.55 -7.64 -2.06
N ARG A 107 33.26 -8.14 -1.05
CA ARG A 107 32.91 -8.00 0.37
C ARG A 107 32.65 -6.55 0.74
N ILE A 108 31.53 -6.30 1.43
CA ILE A 108 31.22 -5.01 2.02
C ILE A 108 32.10 -4.78 3.26
N THR A 109 32.70 -3.60 3.36
CA THR A 109 33.59 -3.18 4.46
C THR A 109 33.06 -1.99 5.24
N GLY A 110 31.95 -1.40 4.80
CA GLY A 110 31.39 -0.22 5.43
C GLY A 110 30.37 0.51 4.55
N ALA A 111 30.08 1.75 4.94
CA ALA A 111 29.24 2.65 4.17
C ALA A 111 29.61 4.12 4.42
N ILE A 112 29.21 4.99 3.51
CA ILE A 112 29.21 6.45 3.70
C ILE A 112 27.80 6.90 4.01
N LEU A 113 27.67 7.65 5.09
CA LEU A 113 26.43 8.25 5.58
C LEU A 113 26.51 9.75 5.39
N GLU A 114 25.39 10.34 4.98
CA GLU A 114 25.11 11.75 5.00
C GLU A 114 24.21 12.04 6.21
N ARG A 115 24.73 12.78 7.19
CA ARG A 115 24.02 13.13 8.41
C ARG A 115 23.70 14.61 8.42
N THR A 116 22.42 14.92 8.48
CA THR A 116 21.90 16.28 8.53
C THR A 116 21.51 16.63 9.98
N SER A 117 21.81 17.85 10.40
CA SER A 117 21.40 18.38 11.70
C SER A 117 19.86 18.43 11.81
N PRO A 118 19.29 18.35 13.03
CA PRO A 118 17.83 18.36 13.19
C PRO A 118 17.10 19.58 12.60
N ASP A 119 17.79 20.72 12.51
CA ASP A 119 17.30 21.97 11.90
C ASP A 119 17.52 22.04 10.38
N GLY A 120 18.15 21.03 9.77
CA GLY A 120 18.39 20.96 8.33
C GLY A 120 19.55 21.83 7.81
N THR A 121 20.23 22.59 8.69
CA THR A 121 21.18 23.63 8.26
C THR A 121 22.58 23.10 7.93
N GLN A 122 22.97 21.96 8.52
CA GLN A 122 24.30 21.39 8.34
C GLN A 122 24.21 19.93 7.92
N THR A 123 25.03 19.57 6.93
CA THR A 123 25.16 18.19 6.48
C THR A 123 26.63 17.78 6.56
N LYS A 124 26.90 16.63 7.17
CA LYS A 124 28.24 16.05 7.28
C LYS A 124 28.29 14.63 6.76
N LEU A 125 29.41 14.29 6.13
CA LEU A 125 29.71 12.91 5.75
C LEU A 125 30.38 12.17 6.90
N VAL A 126 29.90 10.96 7.16
CA VAL A 126 30.43 10.02 8.15
C VAL A 126 30.71 8.69 7.45
N GLN A 127 31.93 8.18 7.58
CA GLN A 127 32.26 6.82 7.18
C GLN A 127 32.00 5.87 8.34
N VAL A 128 31.30 4.78 8.06
CA VAL A 128 31.08 3.69 9.00
C VAL A 128 31.84 2.49 8.49
N ASN A 129 32.82 2.05 9.25
CA ASN A 129 33.50 0.79 9.04
C ASN A 129 32.71 -0.31 9.76
N THR A 130 32.37 -1.38 9.05
CA THR A 130 31.62 -2.49 9.60
C THR A 130 31.74 -3.73 8.72
N ARG A 131 31.64 -4.90 9.34
CA ARG A 131 31.61 -6.19 8.62
C ARG A 131 30.23 -6.53 8.06
N TRP A 132 29.17 -5.93 8.62
CA TRP A 132 27.79 -6.29 8.31
C TRP A 132 26.95 -5.05 8.06
N VAL A 133 26.33 -5.00 6.88
CA VAL A 133 25.33 -3.99 6.53
C VAL A 133 24.00 -4.68 6.28
N VAL A 134 22.94 -4.23 6.97
CA VAL A 134 21.58 -4.73 6.80
C VAL A 134 20.75 -3.66 6.12
N LEU A 135 20.24 -3.95 4.92
CA LEU A 135 19.31 -3.07 4.22
C LEU A 135 17.88 -3.33 4.71
N ALA A 136 17.34 -2.39 5.48
CA ALA A 136 15.99 -2.40 6.04
C ALA A 136 15.20 -1.16 5.60
N THR A 137 15.35 -0.77 4.33
CA THR A 137 15.00 0.57 3.81
C THR A 137 13.55 0.74 3.34
N GLY A 138 12.72 -0.29 3.44
CA GLY A 138 11.40 -0.31 2.83
C GLY A 138 11.43 -0.38 1.30
N GLY A 139 10.31 -0.02 0.66
CA GLY A 139 10.09 -0.16 -0.78
C GLY A 139 10.45 1.09 -1.61
N PHE A 140 9.87 1.14 -2.82
CA PHE A 140 10.08 2.20 -3.80
C PHE A 140 8.77 2.89 -4.25
N GLN A 141 7.67 2.67 -3.56
CA GLN A 141 6.35 3.18 -3.95
C GLN A 141 6.29 4.72 -4.04
N GLY A 142 7.15 5.43 -3.30
CA GLY A 142 7.30 6.88 -3.41
C GLY A 142 8.12 7.37 -4.61
N SER A 143 8.75 6.46 -5.38
CA SER A 143 9.57 6.81 -6.53
C SER A 143 8.80 6.63 -7.84
N SER A 144 8.41 7.74 -8.45
CA SER A 144 7.80 7.75 -9.79
C SER A 144 8.66 7.02 -10.83
N GLU A 145 9.98 7.26 -10.79
CA GLU A 145 10.96 6.59 -11.66
C GLU A 145 10.93 5.06 -11.52
N LEU A 146 11.02 4.54 -10.29
CA LEU A 146 11.06 3.09 -10.09
C LEU A 146 9.69 2.43 -10.32
N LYS A 147 8.59 3.12 -10.04
CA LYS A 147 7.25 2.65 -10.41
C LYS A 147 7.11 2.51 -11.93
N ALA A 148 7.53 3.52 -12.69
CA ALA A 148 7.50 3.46 -14.16
C ALA A 148 8.41 2.34 -14.70
N ARG A 149 9.59 2.15 -14.09
CA ARG A 149 10.55 1.13 -14.50
C ARG A 149 10.07 -0.30 -14.23
N TYR A 150 9.48 -0.54 -13.06
CA TYR A 150 9.20 -1.90 -12.61
C TYR A 150 7.75 -2.33 -12.73
N LEU A 151 6.78 -1.45 -12.45
CA LEU A 151 5.36 -1.84 -12.45
C LEU A 151 4.80 -1.88 -13.87
N SER A 152 4.74 -0.72 -14.53
CA SER A 152 4.39 -0.54 -15.95
C SER A 152 4.55 0.93 -16.32
N PRO A 153 4.77 1.27 -17.61
CA PRO A 153 4.63 2.65 -18.10
C PRO A 153 3.29 3.25 -17.69
N GLY A 154 3.30 4.49 -17.21
CA GLY A 154 2.10 5.16 -16.72
C GLY A 154 1.64 4.69 -15.34
N GLN A 155 2.50 4.13 -14.48
CA GLN A 155 2.17 3.91 -13.05
C GLN A 155 2.98 4.80 -12.10
N ASP A 156 3.63 5.83 -12.64
CA ASP A 156 4.48 6.81 -11.96
C ASP A 156 3.72 7.68 -10.94
N ASN A 157 2.42 7.86 -11.12
CA ASN A 157 1.56 8.70 -10.29
C ASN A 157 0.53 7.92 -9.47
N LEU A 158 0.69 6.59 -9.31
CA LEU A 158 -0.15 5.80 -8.40
C LEU A 158 -0.15 6.40 -6.99
N PHE A 159 -1.33 6.45 -6.39
CA PHE A 159 -1.57 7.05 -5.08
C PHE A 159 -0.83 6.26 -3.99
N VAL A 160 0.08 6.89 -3.25
CA VAL A 160 0.89 6.22 -2.24
C VAL A 160 0.20 6.22 -0.89
N ARG A 161 -0.29 5.06 -0.48
CA ARG A 161 -0.95 4.84 0.82
C ARG A 161 0.02 4.36 1.91
N SER A 162 1.22 4.92 1.94
CA SER A 162 2.33 4.53 2.83
C SER A 162 3.37 5.65 2.93
N ASN A 163 4.59 5.37 3.41
CA ASN A 163 5.63 6.39 3.49
C ASN A 163 6.07 6.84 2.09
N SER A 164 5.75 8.09 1.74
CA SER A 164 6.20 8.72 0.49
C SER A 164 7.73 8.85 0.42
N GLY A 165 8.42 8.85 1.58
CA GLY A 165 9.87 8.78 1.66
C GLY A 165 10.47 7.45 1.20
N SER A 166 9.68 6.38 1.02
CA SER A 166 10.17 5.10 0.52
C SER A 166 10.36 5.14 -1.01
N VAL A 167 11.49 5.71 -1.43
CA VAL A 167 11.84 5.97 -2.83
C VAL A 167 12.85 4.96 -3.39
N GLY A 168 13.10 3.84 -2.70
CA GLY A 168 14.00 2.78 -3.19
C GLY A 168 15.50 3.06 -3.03
N ASP A 169 15.91 3.84 -2.03
CA ASP A 169 17.35 4.09 -1.77
C ASP A 169 18.12 2.78 -1.55
N GLY A 170 17.62 1.86 -0.73
CA GLY A 170 18.27 0.57 -0.50
C GLY A 170 18.32 -0.32 -1.74
N LEU A 171 17.31 -0.26 -2.61
CA LEU A 171 17.34 -0.96 -3.90
C LEU A 171 18.48 -0.44 -4.78
N ARG A 172 18.66 0.89 -4.86
CA ARG A 172 19.76 1.52 -5.60
C ARG A 172 21.12 1.22 -4.96
N LEU A 173 21.22 1.24 -3.63
CA LEU A 173 22.44 0.88 -2.90
C LEU A 173 22.85 -0.57 -3.14
N ALA A 174 21.89 -1.51 -3.07
CA ALA A 174 22.17 -2.92 -3.28
C ALA A 174 22.62 -3.19 -4.73
N THR A 175 21.89 -2.65 -5.71
CA THR A 175 22.18 -2.86 -7.12
C THR A 175 23.50 -2.21 -7.54
N SER A 176 23.89 -1.08 -6.95
CA SER A 176 25.18 -0.43 -7.26
C SER A 176 26.41 -1.23 -6.83
N VAL A 177 26.27 -2.22 -5.93
CA VAL A 177 27.33 -3.15 -5.54
C VAL A 177 27.14 -4.57 -6.10
N GLY A 178 26.28 -4.71 -7.12
CA GLY A 178 26.09 -5.95 -7.86
C GLY A 178 25.02 -6.90 -7.32
N ALA A 179 24.17 -6.46 -6.38
CA ALA A 179 23.02 -7.27 -5.98
C ALA A 179 21.98 -7.35 -7.11
N ASN A 180 21.39 -8.53 -7.29
CA ASN A 180 20.28 -8.73 -8.21
C ASN A 180 18.93 -8.40 -7.56
N THR A 181 17.90 -8.13 -8.37
CA THR A 181 16.53 -7.96 -7.89
C THR A 181 15.78 -9.30 -7.85
N SER A 182 14.69 -9.36 -7.09
CA SER A 182 13.79 -10.52 -7.12
C SER A 182 13.05 -10.60 -8.45
N ARG A 183 12.57 -11.81 -8.79
CA ARG A 183 11.55 -11.98 -9.83
C ARG A 183 10.23 -11.42 -9.27
N GLY A 184 9.45 -10.70 -10.09
CA GLY A 184 8.14 -10.17 -9.67
C GLY A 184 8.14 -8.72 -9.17
N MET A 185 9.07 -7.88 -9.66
CA MET A 185 9.07 -6.44 -9.36
C MET A 185 7.88 -5.68 -10.00
N ALA A 186 7.08 -6.33 -10.85
CA ALA A 186 5.98 -5.75 -11.61
C ALA A 186 4.60 -5.86 -10.95
N THR A 187 4.57 -6.23 -9.68
CA THR A 187 3.33 -6.34 -8.89
C THR A 187 3.46 -5.56 -7.60
N TYR A 188 2.34 -5.06 -7.09
CA TYR A 188 2.32 -4.31 -5.84
C TYR A 188 1.06 -4.62 -5.03
N TYR A 189 1.15 -4.39 -3.72
CA TYR A 189 0.01 -4.46 -2.82
C TYR A 189 -0.63 -3.08 -2.71
N GLY A 190 -1.94 -3.01 -2.85
CA GLY A 190 -2.68 -1.77 -2.87
C GLY A 190 -4.18 -2.01 -2.75
N HIS A 191 -4.96 -0.94 -2.72
CA HIS A 191 -6.41 -1.00 -2.57
C HIS A 191 -7.09 0.05 -3.44
N LEU A 192 -8.33 -0.22 -3.84
CA LEU A 192 -9.16 0.79 -4.47
C LEU A 192 -9.47 1.89 -3.45
N LEU A 193 -9.31 3.15 -3.85
CA LEU A 193 -9.76 4.31 -3.10
C LEU A 193 -10.96 4.93 -3.80
N ALA A 194 -11.86 5.57 -3.04
CA ALA A 194 -12.85 6.45 -3.64
C ALA A 194 -12.16 7.57 -4.43
N ALA A 195 -12.80 8.06 -5.49
CA ALA A 195 -12.24 9.06 -6.39
C ALA A 195 -13.24 10.19 -6.67
N PRO A 196 -12.77 11.40 -7.03
CA PRO A 196 -11.35 11.78 -7.11
C PRO A 196 -10.76 12.11 -5.73
N LEU A 197 -9.53 11.61 -5.47
CA LEU A 197 -8.71 11.99 -4.33
C LEU A 197 -7.32 12.40 -4.77
N ARG A 198 -6.80 13.47 -4.18
CA ARG A 198 -5.42 13.92 -4.32
C ARG A 198 -4.60 13.45 -3.12
N GLN A 199 -3.38 12.99 -3.36
CA GLN A 199 -2.56 12.37 -2.31
C GLN A 199 -2.21 13.36 -1.19
N GLU A 200 -1.96 14.62 -1.55
CA GLU A 200 -1.65 15.71 -0.64
C GLU A 200 -2.80 16.05 0.33
N ASP A 201 -4.05 15.75 -0.05
CA ASP A 201 -5.24 16.07 0.73
C ASP A 201 -5.64 14.94 1.70
N VAL A 202 -4.97 13.78 1.64
CA VAL A 202 -5.37 12.60 2.42
C VAL A 202 -4.33 12.29 3.48
N SER A 203 -4.75 12.42 4.74
CA SER A 203 -3.90 12.06 5.87
C SER A 203 -3.77 10.53 6.00
N PRO A 204 -2.65 10.01 6.56
CA PRO A 204 -2.48 8.57 6.76
C PRO A 204 -3.58 7.90 7.60
N LYS A 205 -4.26 8.65 8.47
CA LYS A 205 -5.38 8.14 9.27
C LYS A 205 -6.61 7.79 8.43
N GLU A 206 -6.71 8.37 7.23
CA GLU A 206 -7.85 8.19 6.34
C GLU A 206 -7.64 7.09 5.29
N TYR A 207 -6.41 6.56 5.19
CA TYR A 207 -6.07 5.46 4.30
C TYR A 207 -6.94 4.22 4.46
N LEU A 208 -7.34 3.89 5.68
CA LEU A 208 -8.21 2.75 5.94
C LEU A 208 -9.69 3.10 5.73
N PRO A 209 -10.23 4.21 6.25
CA PRO A 209 -11.60 4.64 5.97
C PRO A 209 -11.93 4.82 4.48
N LEU A 210 -10.97 5.24 3.65
CA LEU A 210 -11.19 5.53 2.22
C LEU A 210 -10.95 4.35 1.27
N ALA A 211 -10.40 3.24 1.77
CA ALA A 211 -10.18 2.04 0.97
C ALA A 211 -11.47 1.23 0.78
N GLN A 212 -11.71 0.71 -0.41
CA GLN A 212 -12.98 0.10 -0.79
C GLN A 212 -12.93 -1.44 -0.73
N PHE A 213 -12.65 -1.98 0.46
CA PHE A 213 -12.51 -3.43 0.69
C PHE A 213 -13.74 -4.28 0.29
N GLN A 214 -14.91 -3.64 0.20
CA GLN A 214 -16.14 -4.28 -0.28
C GLN A 214 -16.14 -4.54 -1.78
N SER A 215 -15.18 -4.02 -2.55
CA SER A 215 -15.15 -4.03 -4.01
C SER A 215 -15.41 -5.42 -4.62
N ARG A 216 -14.98 -6.49 -3.95
CA ARG A 216 -15.27 -7.89 -4.33
C ARG A 216 -16.75 -8.27 -4.35
N ARG A 217 -17.62 -7.43 -3.78
CA ARG A 217 -19.07 -7.60 -3.69
C ARG A 217 -19.82 -6.64 -4.62
N CYS A 218 -19.11 -5.81 -5.36
CA CYS A 218 -19.65 -4.83 -6.29
C CYS A 218 -19.31 -5.23 -7.72
N LEU A 219 -20.13 -4.81 -8.68
CA LEU A 219 -19.70 -4.79 -10.07
C LEU A 219 -18.67 -3.67 -10.27
N LEU A 220 -17.62 -3.93 -11.04
CA LEU A 220 -16.59 -2.94 -11.33
C LEU A 220 -16.47 -2.69 -12.84
N LEU A 221 -16.80 -1.47 -13.24
CA LEU A 221 -16.79 -1.03 -14.63
C LEU A 221 -15.62 -0.07 -14.88
N ASN A 222 -15.09 -0.03 -16.11
CA ASN A 222 -14.18 1.03 -16.57
C ASN A 222 -14.96 2.19 -17.24
N GLU A 223 -14.25 3.21 -17.71
CA GLU A 223 -14.86 4.36 -18.42
C GLU A 223 -15.63 3.95 -19.69
N ARG A 224 -15.28 2.82 -20.31
CA ARG A 224 -15.99 2.28 -21.47
C ARG A 224 -17.22 1.46 -21.09
N GLY A 225 -17.65 1.47 -19.83
CA GLY A 225 -18.81 0.74 -19.35
C GLY A 225 -18.65 -0.78 -19.30
N LYS A 226 -17.43 -1.32 -19.42
CA LYS A 226 -17.15 -2.76 -19.44
C LYS A 226 -16.56 -3.24 -18.13
N ARG A 227 -16.84 -4.50 -17.78
CA ARG A 227 -16.05 -5.20 -16.76
C ARG A 227 -14.66 -5.50 -17.31
N PHE A 228 -13.64 -5.49 -16.45
CA PHE A 228 -12.25 -5.70 -16.88
C PHE A 228 -11.45 -6.66 -15.98
N ALA A 229 -12.07 -7.14 -14.90
CA ALA A 229 -11.49 -8.09 -13.97
C ALA A 229 -12.60 -8.94 -13.33
N ASP A 230 -12.21 -10.07 -12.74
CA ASP A 230 -13.08 -10.84 -11.87
C ASP A 230 -13.05 -10.23 -10.47
N GLU A 231 -14.13 -9.57 -10.08
CA GLU A 231 -14.25 -8.83 -8.82
C GLU A 231 -14.04 -9.75 -7.60
N THR A 232 -14.32 -11.05 -7.75
CA THR A 232 -14.18 -12.03 -6.66
C THR A 232 -12.74 -12.32 -6.27
N THR A 233 -11.76 -11.95 -7.10
CA THR A 233 -10.33 -12.19 -6.82
C THR A 233 -9.77 -11.30 -5.71
N GLY A 234 -10.52 -10.29 -5.27
CA GLY A 234 -10.16 -9.44 -4.14
C GLY A 234 -9.60 -8.08 -4.54
N ASP A 235 -9.74 -7.15 -3.62
CA ASP A 235 -9.43 -5.72 -3.82
C ASP A 235 -7.96 -5.48 -4.22
N GLU A 236 -7.04 -6.28 -3.67
CA GLU A 236 -5.61 -6.13 -3.94
C GLU A 236 -5.24 -6.47 -5.39
N ILE A 237 -5.98 -7.39 -6.00
CA ILE A 237 -5.75 -7.85 -7.37
C ILE A 237 -6.45 -6.92 -8.36
N ILE A 238 -7.72 -6.59 -8.12
CA ILE A 238 -8.47 -5.70 -9.01
C ILE A 238 -7.88 -4.29 -9.03
N ASN A 239 -7.27 -3.82 -7.95
CA ASN A 239 -6.51 -2.57 -7.90
C ASN A 239 -5.39 -2.52 -8.96
N GLN A 240 -4.67 -3.62 -9.14
CA GLN A 240 -3.62 -3.73 -10.15
C GLN A 240 -4.18 -3.78 -11.58
N HIS A 241 -5.38 -4.34 -11.77
CA HIS A 241 -6.09 -4.27 -13.05
C HIS A 241 -6.59 -2.85 -13.34
N LEU A 242 -7.08 -2.14 -12.33
CA LEU A 242 -7.54 -0.76 -12.45
C LEU A 242 -6.39 0.18 -12.81
N ALA A 243 -5.21 -0.02 -12.24
CA ALA A 243 -3.99 0.73 -12.59
C ALA A 243 -3.56 0.61 -14.05
N LYS A 244 -4.15 -0.31 -14.81
CA LYS A 244 -3.91 -0.52 -16.24
C LYS A 244 -5.08 -0.05 -17.13
N GLN A 245 -6.18 0.44 -16.54
CA GLN A 245 -7.29 1.01 -17.30
C GLN A 245 -6.99 2.45 -17.73
N ASP A 246 -7.69 2.92 -18.76
CA ASP A 246 -7.65 4.30 -19.21
C ASP A 246 -7.93 5.25 -18.03
N ASN A 247 -7.11 6.30 -17.92
CA ASN A 247 -7.14 7.28 -16.83
C ASN A 247 -7.03 6.72 -15.41
N ARG A 248 -6.86 5.39 -15.25
CA ARG A 248 -6.86 4.67 -13.96
C ARG A 248 -8.15 4.88 -13.18
N ARG A 249 -9.28 4.97 -13.88
CA ARG A 249 -10.62 5.22 -13.32
C ARG A 249 -11.51 4.00 -13.46
N GLY A 250 -12.28 3.74 -12.41
CA GLY A 250 -13.22 2.63 -12.34
C GLY A 250 -14.45 3.02 -11.54
N PHE A 251 -15.52 2.24 -11.68
CA PHE A 251 -16.81 2.58 -11.12
C PHE A 251 -17.40 1.34 -10.46
N LEU A 252 -17.53 1.38 -9.13
CA LEU A 252 -18.22 0.35 -8.37
C LEU A 252 -19.72 0.59 -8.47
N VAL A 253 -20.49 -0.46 -8.76
CA VAL A 253 -21.96 -0.44 -8.77
C VAL A 253 -22.49 -1.59 -7.92
N PHE A 254 -23.40 -1.29 -7.00
CA PHE A 254 -23.94 -2.25 -6.04
C PHE A 254 -25.29 -1.81 -5.48
N ASN A 255 -26.03 -2.73 -4.85
CA ASN A 255 -27.32 -2.45 -4.22
C ASN A 255 -27.20 -2.11 -2.72
N GLU A 256 -28.28 -1.64 -2.12
CA GLU A 256 -28.32 -1.23 -0.71
C GLU A 256 -28.04 -2.39 0.25
N GLU A 257 -28.44 -3.61 -0.08
CA GLU A 257 -28.09 -4.79 0.74
C GLU A 257 -26.56 -4.95 0.83
N THR A 258 -25.85 -4.80 -0.30
CA THR A 258 -24.40 -4.86 -0.34
C THR A 258 -23.78 -3.72 0.48
N ARG A 259 -24.35 -2.52 0.39
CA ARG A 259 -23.93 -1.37 1.20
C ARG A 259 -24.05 -1.68 2.70
N LEU A 260 -25.26 -1.96 3.17
CA LEU A 260 -25.53 -2.20 4.60
C LEU A 260 -24.76 -3.38 5.18
N LYS A 261 -24.44 -4.39 4.36
CA LYS A 261 -23.73 -5.58 4.81
C LYS A 261 -22.21 -5.41 4.80
N TYR A 262 -21.65 -4.69 3.83
CA TYR A 262 -20.21 -4.70 3.56
C TYR A 262 -19.53 -3.32 3.55
N THR A 263 -20.27 -2.21 3.41
CA THR A 263 -19.67 -0.86 3.38
C THR A 263 -19.77 -0.11 4.70
N THR A 264 -20.65 -0.51 5.61
CA THR A 264 -20.92 0.21 6.88
C THR A 264 -20.28 -0.44 8.11
N LYS A 265 -19.81 -1.68 7.98
CA LYS A 265 -19.28 -2.46 9.11
C LYS A 265 -17.79 -2.24 9.33
N ALA A 266 -17.39 -2.41 10.58
CA ALA A 266 -15.99 -2.55 10.96
C ALA A 266 -15.28 -3.60 10.09
N LEU A 267 -14.14 -3.22 9.49
CA LEU A 267 -13.31 -4.14 8.70
C LEU A 267 -12.67 -5.21 9.58
N PHE A 268 -12.35 -4.84 10.81
CA PHE A 268 -11.72 -5.70 11.78
C PHE A 268 -12.19 -5.35 13.20
N PRO A 269 -12.00 -6.26 14.17
CA PRO A 269 -12.32 -5.98 15.57
C PRO A 269 -11.69 -4.65 16.01
N ASN A 270 -12.50 -3.79 16.62
CA ASN A 270 -12.11 -2.46 17.15
C ASN A 270 -11.77 -1.38 16.10
N SER A 271 -12.01 -1.58 14.79
CA SER A 271 -11.83 -0.50 13.80
C SER A 271 -12.94 0.56 13.81
N GLY A 272 -14.03 0.30 14.54
CA GLY A 272 -15.27 1.07 14.47
C GLY A 272 -16.05 0.82 13.18
N ASP A 273 -17.35 1.08 13.23
CA ASP A 273 -18.20 1.11 12.05
C ASP A 273 -17.92 2.39 11.25
N ILE A 274 -17.83 2.24 9.93
CA ILE A 274 -17.52 3.33 9.00
C ILE A 274 -18.40 3.12 7.79
N ASP A 275 -19.31 4.05 7.50
CA ASP A 275 -19.97 4.09 6.20
C ASP A 275 -19.01 4.68 5.17
N ARG A 276 -18.41 3.79 4.36
CA ARG A 276 -17.43 4.17 3.32
C ARG A 276 -18.03 5.02 2.23
N VAL A 277 -19.31 4.83 1.92
CA VAL A 277 -20.03 5.61 0.89
C VAL A 277 -20.19 7.04 1.37
N GLU A 278 -20.62 7.21 2.63
CA GLU A 278 -20.75 8.54 3.23
C GLU A 278 -19.39 9.20 3.44
N LYS A 279 -18.37 8.44 3.88
CA LYS A 279 -17.01 8.95 4.01
C LYS A 279 -16.45 9.45 2.67
N ALA A 280 -16.71 8.75 1.58
CA ALA A 280 -16.35 9.18 0.23
C ALA A 280 -17.09 10.47 -0.16
N ARG A 281 -18.41 10.54 0.07
CA ARG A 281 -19.22 11.73 -0.18
C ARG A 281 -18.71 12.97 0.58
N GLN A 282 -18.39 12.81 1.86
CA GLN A 282 -17.81 13.88 2.70
C GLN A 282 -16.46 14.40 2.19
N ARG A 283 -15.72 13.57 1.45
CA ARG A 283 -14.45 13.94 0.81
C ARG A 283 -14.62 14.53 -0.58
N GLY A 284 -15.85 14.74 -1.04
CA GLY A 284 -16.14 15.27 -2.38
C GLY A 284 -15.89 14.24 -3.49
N CYS A 285 -15.80 12.95 -3.16
CA CYS A 285 -15.70 11.90 -4.16
C CYS A 285 -17.02 11.72 -4.91
N ASN A 286 -16.94 11.22 -6.14
CA ASN A 286 -18.08 10.91 -6.99
C ASN A 286 -18.82 9.70 -6.44
N VAL A 287 -19.99 9.97 -5.83
CA VAL A 287 -20.89 8.98 -5.23
C VAL A 287 -22.32 9.34 -5.63
N ALA A 288 -23.07 8.35 -6.13
CA ALA A 288 -24.46 8.48 -6.49
C ALA A 288 -25.29 7.38 -5.84
N GLN A 289 -26.52 7.71 -5.45
CA GLN A 289 -27.52 6.75 -5.02
C GLN A 289 -28.84 7.04 -5.74
N SER A 290 -29.53 6.00 -6.16
CA SER A 290 -30.78 6.10 -6.92
C SER A 290 -31.69 4.93 -6.61
N GLN A 291 -33.01 5.12 -6.67
CA GLN A 291 -33.99 4.02 -6.54
C GLN A 291 -34.04 3.12 -7.77
N SER A 292 -33.55 3.60 -8.92
CA SER A 292 -33.53 2.86 -10.19
C SER A 292 -32.12 2.74 -10.77
N LEU A 293 -31.88 1.73 -11.60
CA LEU A 293 -30.63 1.61 -12.36
C LEU A 293 -30.49 2.75 -13.36
N GLU A 294 -31.59 3.26 -13.90
CA GLU A 294 -31.58 4.45 -14.76
C GLU A 294 -30.90 5.64 -14.10
N GLY A 295 -31.23 5.94 -12.84
CA GLY A 295 -30.60 7.07 -12.14
C GLY A 295 -29.11 6.82 -11.87
N ILE A 296 -28.70 5.56 -11.67
CA ILE A 296 -27.27 5.21 -11.59
C ILE A 296 -26.57 5.38 -12.93
N LEU A 297 -27.16 4.90 -14.02
CA LEU A 297 -26.63 5.02 -15.37
C LEU A 297 -26.49 6.50 -15.78
N GLN A 298 -27.45 7.35 -15.41
CA GLN A 298 -27.36 8.79 -15.60
C GLN A 298 -26.17 9.40 -14.85
N ALA A 299 -25.95 9.01 -13.58
CA ALA A 299 -24.82 9.49 -12.79
C ALA A 299 -23.47 9.02 -13.38
N LEU A 300 -23.37 7.76 -13.80
CA LEU A 300 -22.20 7.24 -14.50
C LEU A 300 -21.90 8.03 -15.78
N GLY A 301 -22.94 8.39 -16.55
CA GLY A 301 -22.80 9.25 -17.73
C GLY A 301 -22.27 10.65 -17.41
N GLN A 302 -22.71 11.26 -16.31
CA GLN A 302 -22.18 12.55 -15.83
C GLN A 302 -20.69 12.47 -15.45
N TRP A 303 -20.19 11.28 -15.08
CA TRP A 303 -18.79 11.03 -14.78
C TRP A 303 -17.96 10.58 -16.00
N GLY A 304 -18.57 10.53 -17.19
CA GLY A 304 -17.91 10.22 -18.45
C GLY A 304 -17.90 8.75 -18.83
N VAL A 305 -18.74 7.90 -18.21
CA VAL A 305 -18.86 6.48 -18.58
C VAL A 305 -19.74 6.31 -19.82
N ASP A 306 -19.38 5.38 -20.71
CA ASP A 306 -20.27 4.91 -21.78
C ASP A 306 -21.51 4.21 -21.20
N VAL A 307 -22.62 4.95 -21.13
CA VAL A 307 -23.87 4.50 -20.51
C VAL A 307 -24.53 3.37 -21.29
N ALA A 308 -24.44 3.38 -22.62
CA ALA A 308 -25.06 2.34 -23.45
C ALA A 308 -24.35 1.00 -23.23
N GLN A 309 -23.02 1.03 -23.20
CA GLN A 309 -22.23 -0.16 -22.91
C GLN A 309 -22.38 -0.60 -21.45
N ALA A 310 -22.40 0.33 -20.48
CA ALA A 310 -22.60 0.00 -19.07
C ALA A 310 -23.93 -0.71 -18.81
N ARG A 311 -25.02 -0.23 -19.42
CA ARG A 311 -26.33 -0.89 -19.38
C ARG A 311 -26.25 -2.33 -19.88
N GLN A 312 -25.70 -2.51 -21.08
CA GLN A 312 -25.55 -3.84 -21.67
C GLN A 312 -24.74 -4.78 -20.77
N THR A 313 -23.65 -4.28 -20.19
CA THR A 313 -22.80 -5.04 -19.27
C THR A 313 -23.57 -5.50 -18.03
N ILE A 314 -24.36 -4.62 -17.41
CA ILE A 314 -25.17 -4.95 -16.23
C ILE A 314 -26.26 -5.98 -16.59
N GLU A 315 -26.97 -5.79 -17.69
CA GLU A 315 -28.01 -6.72 -18.16
C GLU A 315 -27.46 -8.12 -18.45
N GLN A 316 -26.32 -8.18 -19.15
CA GLN A 316 -25.62 -9.43 -19.44
C GLN A 316 -25.15 -10.12 -18.16
N TYR A 317 -24.58 -9.37 -17.22
CA TYR A 317 -24.18 -9.90 -15.92
C TYR A 317 -25.37 -10.48 -15.15
N ASN A 318 -26.48 -9.74 -15.10
CA ASN A 318 -27.70 -10.17 -14.42
C ASN A 318 -28.27 -11.47 -15.01
N ARG A 319 -28.30 -11.59 -16.34
CA ARG A 319 -28.71 -12.85 -17.00
C ARG A 319 -27.76 -14.00 -16.65
N ARG A 320 -26.46 -13.76 -16.72
CA ARG A 320 -25.45 -14.81 -16.52
C ARG A 320 -25.35 -15.30 -15.08
N VAL A 321 -25.41 -14.39 -14.11
CA VAL A 321 -25.23 -14.67 -12.68
C VAL A 321 -26.56 -14.88 -11.97
N GLY A 322 -27.59 -14.07 -12.29
CA GLY A 322 -28.92 -14.19 -11.69
C GLY A 322 -29.77 -15.31 -12.27
N LEU A 323 -29.78 -15.47 -13.61
CA LEU A 323 -30.61 -16.47 -14.29
C LEU A 323 -29.84 -17.72 -14.73
N GLY A 324 -28.51 -17.73 -14.55
CA GLY A 324 -27.67 -18.87 -14.94
C GLY A 324 -27.50 -19.05 -16.46
N ASP A 325 -27.82 -18.03 -17.26
CA ASP A 325 -27.77 -18.11 -18.72
C ASP A 325 -26.34 -18.18 -19.24
N ARG A 326 -25.88 -19.38 -19.59
CA ARG A 326 -24.51 -19.64 -20.07
C ARG A 326 -24.26 -19.21 -21.51
N SER A 327 -25.29 -18.81 -22.26
CA SER A 327 -25.11 -18.29 -23.62
C SER A 327 -24.53 -16.88 -23.64
N VAL A 328 -24.65 -16.15 -22.52
CA VAL A 328 -24.12 -14.81 -22.37
C VAL A 328 -22.61 -14.86 -22.07
N ILE A 329 -21.83 -14.21 -22.92
CA ILE A 329 -20.40 -13.99 -22.73
C ILE A 329 -20.20 -12.68 -21.98
N LEU A 330 -19.48 -12.72 -20.86
CA LEU A 330 -19.14 -11.55 -20.07
C LEU A 330 -17.80 -10.94 -20.52
N ASP A 331 -17.63 -9.62 -20.35
CA ASP A 331 -16.36 -8.94 -20.65
C ASP A 331 -15.16 -9.49 -19.86
N ALA A 332 -15.43 -9.99 -18.65
CA ALA A 332 -14.45 -10.60 -17.75
C ALA A 332 -15.03 -11.84 -17.07
N SER A 333 -14.16 -12.76 -16.65
CA SER A 333 -14.59 -13.91 -15.83
C SER A 333 -15.24 -13.46 -14.52
N VAL A 334 -16.00 -14.34 -13.88
CA VAL A 334 -16.59 -14.10 -12.56
C VAL A 334 -16.55 -15.39 -11.74
N GLY A 335 -16.31 -15.26 -10.43
CA GLY A 335 -16.47 -16.35 -9.46
C GLY A 335 -15.21 -17.19 -9.21
N ARG A 336 -14.04 -16.81 -9.74
CA ARG A 336 -12.80 -17.56 -9.48
C ARG A 336 -12.34 -17.47 -8.02
N GLY A 337 -12.61 -16.36 -7.35
CA GLY A 337 -12.20 -16.11 -5.96
C GLY A 337 -13.31 -16.31 -4.93
N GLY A 338 -14.50 -16.77 -5.34
CA GLY A 338 -15.61 -17.06 -4.44
C GLY A 338 -16.96 -16.64 -5.00
N GLU A 339 -17.87 -16.28 -4.10
CA GLU A 339 -19.23 -15.87 -4.45
C GLU A 339 -19.23 -14.55 -5.25
N PRO A 340 -19.90 -14.51 -6.42
CA PRO A 340 -19.96 -13.34 -7.27
C PRO A 340 -20.73 -12.17 -6.64
N PRO A 341 -20.46 -10.90 -7.05
CA PRO A 341 -21.35 -9.78 -6.77
C PRO A 341 -22.80 -10.11 -7.11
N LYS A 342 -23.75 -9.64 -6.28
CA LYS A 342 -25.16 -9.85 -6.53
C LYS A 342 -25.60 -9.19 -7.84
N PRO A 343 -26.50 -9.82 -8.62
CA PRO A 343 -27.17 -9.15 -9.72
C PRO A 343 -27.86 -7.86 -9.27
N LEU A 344 -27.89 -6.86 -10.14
CA LEU A 344 -28.53 -5.57 -9.90
C LEU A 344 -29.86 -5.54 -10.64
N ILE A 345 -30.94 -6.00 -10.00
CA ILE A 345 -32.25 -6.15 -10.67
C ILE A 345 -33.11 -4.92 -10.42
N GLU A 346 -33.64 -4.31 -11.49
CA GLU A 346 -34.55 -3.16 -11.37
C GLU A 346 -35.70 -3.46 -10.40
N GLY A 347 -35.97 -2.56 -9.46
CA GLY A 347 -36.90 -2.77 -8.35
C GLY A 347 -36.25 -3.14 -7.01
N ASP A 348 -35.00 -3.66 -7.02
CA ASP A 348 -34.22 -3.96 -5.80
C ASP A 348 -33.47 -2.73 -5.25
N GLY A 349 -33.88 -1.52 -5.68
CA GLY A 349 -33.29 -0.28 -5.22
C GLY A 349 -33.40 -0.07 -3.71
N PRO A 350 -32.60 0.84 -3.13
CA PRO A 350 -31.71 1.73 -3.84
C PRO A 350 -30.40 1.07 -4.31
N PHE A 351 -29.84 1.62 -5.38
CA PHE A 351 -28.52 1.30 -5.90
C PHE A 351 -27.54 2.42 -5.55
N CYS A 352 -26.26 2.06 -5.53
CA CYS A 352 -25.14 2.97 -5.33
C CYS A 352 -24.13 2.81 -6.46
N ALA A 353 -23.60 3.93 -6.93
CA ALA A 353 -22.40 3.96 -7.75
C ALA A 353 -21.34 4.86 -7.12
N MET A 354 -20.08 4.51 -7.31
CA MET A 354 -18.96 5.26 -6.77
C MET A 354 -17.75 5.14 -7.70
N GLU A 355 -17.15 6.28 -8.02
CA GLU A 355 -15.88 6.29 -8.73
C GLU A 355 -14.73 5.86 -7.80
N VAL A 356 -13.81 5.07 -8.34
CA VAL A 356 -12.62 4.59 -7.65
C VAL A 356 -11.34 4.79 -8.47
N GLN A 357 -10.23 4.93 -7.76
CA GLN A 357 -8.87 5.06 -8.29
C GLN A 357 -7.93 4.08 -7.58
N PRO A 358 -6.83 3.65 -8.21
CA PRO A 358 -5.89 2.74 -7.59
C PRO A 358 -4.94 3.45 -6.62
N SER A 359 -4.50 2.72 -5.58
CA SER A 359 -3.44 3.12 -4.65
C SER A 359 -2.46 2.00 -4.37
#